data_AF-A0A2S2NUA7-F1
#
_entry.id   AF-A0A2S2NUA7-F1
#
_cell.length_a   1.000
_cell.length_b   1.000
_cell.length_c   1.000
_cell.angle_alpha   90.00
_cell.angle_beta   90.00
_cell.angle_gamma   90.00
#
_symmetry.space_group_name_H-M   'P 1'
#
loop_
_entity.id
_entity.type
_entity.pdbx_description
1 polymer ?
#
loop_
_entity_poly.entity_id
_entity_poly.type
_entity_poly.pdbx_seq_one_letter_code
_entity_poly.pdbx_strand_id
1 'polypeptide(L)'
;MSDWFKTMDGAKNLTLVVYAYYLNKNTTHNNMPYITDANKREENITKIPYLEVHTHHGYRNRRETSGIESPTCDNKTKAQLRSWSCRYPVRIKFRDFGWYWILKPRLFTNYYCLRDANTAECSLLQGLQNSTIGQCCVPRKTSNITVMYVDSSGI
;
A
#
# COMPACT_ATOMS: atom_id res chain seq x y z
N MET A 1 12.02 -6.59 21.09
CA MET A 1 10.85 -7.45 21.37
C MET A 1 10.49 -8.37 20.19
N SER A 2 10.87 -8.03 18.96
CA SER A 2 10.71 -8.88 17.77
C SER A 2 11.52 -10.19 17.77
N ASP A 3 12.51 -10.31 18.65
CA ASP A 3 13.52 -11.38 18.54
C ASP A 3 13.00 -12.73 19.03
N TRP A 4 12.02 -12.72 19.95
CA TRP A 4 11.27 -13.92 20.33
C TRP A 4 10.46 -14.50 19.16
N PHE A 5 9.94 -13.66 18.26
CA PHE A 5 9.23 -14.14 17.06
C PHE A 5 10.17 -14.79 16.02
N LYS A 6 11.50 -14.64 16.17
CA LYS A 6 12.50 -15.16 15.21
C LYS A 6 13.16 -16.46 15.67
N THR A 7 13.04 -16.82 16.94
CA THR A 7 13.67 -18.03 17.49
C THR A 7 12.87 -19.27 17.11
N MET A 8 13.36 -20.03 16.12
CA MET A 8 12.68 -21.24 15.62
C MET A 8 12.98 -22.49 16.47
N ASP A 9 14.16 -22.54 17.10
CA ASP A 9 14.64 -23.71 17.85
C ASP A 9 14.72 -23.47 19.37
N GLY A 10 14.12 -22.37 19.86
CA GLY A 10 14.27 -21.85 21.22
C GLY A 10 12.99 -21.81 22.07
N ALA A 11 12.99 -20.96 23.11
CA ALA A 11 11.95 -20.86 24.12
C ALA A 11 10.54 -20.61 23.53
N LYS A 12 9.66 -21.59 23.71
CA LYS A 12 8.25 -21.54 23.25
C LYS A 12 7.37 -20.57 24.04
N ASN A 13 7.84 -20.16 25.23
CA ASN A 13 7.08 -19.33 26.16
C ASN A 13 7.72 -17.95 26.28
N LEU A 14 6.89 -16.91 26.22
CA LEU A 14 7.29 -15.55 26.56
C LEU A 14 6.89 -15.27 28.01
N THR A 15 7.87 -15.17 28.90
CA THR A 15 7.65 -14.77 30.29
C THR A 15 7.87 -13.27 30.44
N LEU A 16 6.85 -12.56 30.91
CA LEU A 16 6.92 -11.14 31.22
C LEU A 16 6.87 -10.95 32.73
N VAL A 17 7.82 -10.17 33.27
CA VAL A 17 7.86 -9.82 34.69
C VAL A 17 7.59 -8.33 34.83
N VAL A 18 6.62 -7.97 35.66
CA VAL A 18 6.21 -6.58 35.90
C VAL A 18 6.56 -6.20 37.34
N TYR A 19 7.40 -5.19 37.48
CA TYR A 19 7.70 -4.55 38.76
C TYR A 19 7.02 -3.18 38.79
N ALA A 20 6.28 -2.87 39.86
CA ALA A 20 5.88 -1.50 40.15
C ALA A 20 6.44 -1.08 41.50
N TYR A 21 6.84 0.19 41.57
CA TYR A 21 7.33 0.81 42.78
C TYR A 21 6.51 2.08 43.06
N TYR A 22 6.16 2.29 44.33
CA TYR A 22 5.53 3.53 44.75
C TYR A 22 6.61 4.54 45.14
N LEU A 23 6.50 5.76 44.61
CA LEU A 23 7.45 6.85 44.88
C LEU A 23 7.35 7.34 46.34
N ASN A 24 6.18 7.17 46.97
CA ASN A 24 5.91 7.61 48.32
C ASN A 24 5.42 6.42 49.16
N LYS A 25 6.13 6.09 50.25
CA LYS A 25 5.78 4.96 51.14
C LYS A 25 4.51 5.22 51.96
N ASN A 26 3.96 6.42 51.91
CA ASN A 26 2.82 6.85 52.72
C ASN A 26 1.45 6.59 52.10
N THR A 27 1.38 5.95 50.94
CA THR A 27 0.10 5.57 50.36
C THR A 27 -0.32 4.19 50.85
N THR A 28 -1.34 4.19 51.71
CA THR A 28 -2.14 3.01 52.07
C THR A 28 -2.90 2.50 50.85
N HIS A 29 -2.19 1.99 49.84
CA HIS A 29 -2.82 1.32 48.72
C HIS A 29 -3.14 -0.11 49.17
N ASN A 30 -4.41 -0.34 49.48
CA ASN A 30 -4.91 -1.64 49.92
C ASN A 30 -4.82 -2.71 48.80
N ASN A 31 -4.58 -2.29 47.56
CA ASN A 31 -4.56 -3.14 46.37
C ASN A 31 -3.34 -2.85 45.48
N MET A 32 -2.78 -3.93 44.92
CA MET A 32 -1.74 -3.87 43.90
C MET A 32 -2.24 -3.09 42.67
N PRO A 33 -1.42 -2.25 42.01
CA PRO A 33 -1.89 -1.37 40.95
C PRO A 33 -2.16 -2.11 39.62
N TYR A 34 -1.87 -3.41 39.57
CA TYR A 34 -2.09 -4.28 38.44
C TYR A 34 -2.53 -5.66 38.95
N ILE A 35 -3.36 -6.34 38.14
CA ILE A 35 -3.82 -7.70 38.43
C ILE A 35 -3.01 -8.65 37.55
N THR A 36 -2.18 -9.50 38.14
CA THR A 36 -1.45 -10.57 37.44
C THR A 36 -2.09 -11.95 37.61
N ASP A 37 -3.08 -12.06 38.49
CA ASP A 37 -3.74 -13.33 38.79
C ASP A 37 -4.81 -13.65 37.75
N ALA A 38 -4.59 -14.73 36.99
CA ALA A 38 -5.50 -15.23 35.98
C ALA A 38 -6.82 -15.78 36.55
N ASN A 39 -6.87 -16.10 37.85
CA ASN A 39 -8.06 -16.65 38.50
C ASN A 39 -9.10 -15.58 38.85
N LYS A 40 -8.73 -14.29 38.87
CA LYS A 40 -9.67 -13.17 39.08
C LYS A 40 -10.42 -12.74 37.80
N ARG A 41 -10.37 -13.59 36.76
CA ARG A 41 -10.89 -13.34 35.41
C ARG A 41 -12.41 -13.19 35.34
N GLU A 42 -13.15 -13.83 36.24
CA GLU A 42 -14.61 -13.84 36.21
C GLU A 42 -15.25 -12.55 36.72
N GLU A 43 -14.56 -11.79 37.59
CA GLU A 43 -15.13 -10.59 38.22
C GLU A 43 -14.75 -9.27 37.54
N ASN A 44 -13.62 -9.21 36.83
CA ASN A 44 -13.07 -7.95 36.30
C ASN A 44 -12.30 -8.13 34.98
N ILE A 45 -13.01 -8.49 33.90
CA ILE A 45 -12.43 -8.69 32.56
C ILE A 45 -11.64 -7.46 32.07
N THR A 46 -12.02 -6.24 32.49
CA THR A 46 -11.36 -4.99 32.14
C THR A 46 -9.97 -4.78 32.75
N LYS A 47 -9.57 -5.62 33.72
CA LYS A 47 -8.29 -5.49 34.44
C LYS A 47 -7.29 -6.61 34.10
N ILE A 48 -7.60 -7.45 33.12
CA ILE A 48 -6.73 -8.55 32.69
C ILE A 48 -5.61 -7.98 31.81
N PRO A 49 -4.34 -8.31 32.08
CA PRO A 49 -3.23 -7.86 31.24
C PRO A 49 -3.29 -8.55 29.88
N TYR A 50 -3.10 -7.77 28.82
CA TYR A 50 -3.02 -8.27 27.45
C TYR A 50 -1.80 -7.67 26.75
N LEU A 51 -1.29 -8.39 25.76
CA LEU A 51 -0.21 -7.94 24.89
C LEU A 51 -0.82 -7.60 23.52
N GLU A 52 -0.88 -6.32 23.19
CA GLU A 52 -1.28 -5.88 21.85
C GLU A 52 -0.10 -6.05 20.89
N VAL A 53 -0.33 -6.72 19.77
CA VAL A 53 0.70 -7.01 18.76
C VAL A 53 0.21 -6.56 17.39
N HIS A 54 0.81 -5.49 16.88
CA HIS A 54 0.64 -5.10 15.48
C HIS A 54 1.64 -5.86 14.62
N THR A 55 1.12 -6.67 13.71
CA THR A 55 1.94 -7.35 12.70
C THR A 55 1.67 -6.72 11.34
N HIS A 56 2.73 -6.52 10.58
CA HIS A 56 2.61 -6.33 9.15
C HIS A 56 3.00 -7.65 8.51
N HIS A 57 2.12 -8.23 7.70
CA HIS A 57 2.55 -9.32 6.84
C HIS A 57 3.56 -8.71 5.87
N GLY A 58 4.85 -8.92 6.12
CA GLY A 58 5.85 -8.66 5.09
C GLY A 58 5.38 -9.50 3.92
N TYR A 59 4.89 -8.85 2.86
CA TYR A 59 4.52 -9.52 1.63
C TYR A 59 5.73 -10.38 1.29
N ARG A 60 5.65 -11.70 1.56
CA ARG A 60 6.50 -12.64 0.85
C ARG A 60 6.37 -12.19 -0.58
N ASN A 61 7.47 -12.02 -1.29
CA ASN A 61 7.51 -11.70 -2.71
C ASN A 61 6.84 -12.83 -3.54
N ARG A 62 5.59 -13.21 -3.24
CA ARG A 62 4.59 -13.41 -4.24
C ARG A 62 4.54 -12.10 -4.98
N ARG A 63 5.44 -11.95 -5.98
CA ARG A 63 5.33 -10.97 -7.06
C ARG A 63 3.85 -10.77 -7.26
N GLU A 64 3.35 -9.58 -6.99
CA GLU A 64 1.94 -9.23 -7.07
C GLU A 64 1.34 -9.87 -8.33
N THR A 65 0.81 -11.09 -8.19
CA THR A 65 0.07 -11.79 -9.25
C THR A 65 -1.42 -11.57 -9.04
N SER A 66 -1.74 -10.65 -8.13
CA SER A 66 -3.07 -10.23 -7.71
C SER A 66 -3.21 -8.70 -7.77
N GLY A 67 -2.40 -8.03 -8.58
CA GLY A 67 -2.89 -6.96 -9.44
C GLY A 67 -2.67 -7.49 -10.84
N ILE A 68 -3.73 -7.79 -11.59
CA ILE A 68 -3.59 -8.01 -13.03
C ILE A 68 -3.04 -6.70 -13.56
N GLU A 69 -1.72 -6.58 -13.74
CA GLU A 69 -1.17 -5.52 -14.57
C GLU A 69 -1.88 -5.68 -15.91
N SER A 70 -2.75 -4.71 -16.25
CA SER A 70 -3.54 -4.79 -17.47
C SER A 70 -2.59 -5.10 -18.62
N PRO A 71 -2.90 -6.13 -19.44
CA PRO A 71 -2.01 -6.52 -20.52
C PRO A 71 -1.67 -5.30 -21.37
N THR A 72 -0.41 -5.21 -21.80
CA THR A 72 -0.01 -4.19 -22.76
C THR A 72 -0.53 -4.63 -24.11
N CYS A 73 -1.45 -3.85 -24.64
CA CYS A 73 -2.19 -4.18 -25.83
C CYS A 73 -1.52 -3.50 -27.02
N ASP A 74 -1.20 -4.29 -28.04
CA ASP A 74 -0.69 -3.82 -29.33
C ASP A 74 -1.77 -4.02 -30.38
N ASN A 75 -1.96 -3.04 -31.26
CA ASN A 75 -2.97 -3.03 -32.33
C ASN A 75 -2.88 -4.20 -33.34
N LYS A 76 -1.92 -5.11 -33.17
CA LYS A 76 -1.65 -6.24 -34.07
C LYS A 76 -2.16 -7.57 -33.55
N THR A 77 -2.54 -7.68 -32.28
CA THR A 77 -2.79 -8.97 -31.62
C THR A 77 -4.27 -9.15 -31.27
N LYS A 78 -4.94 -10.10 -31.93
CA LYS A 78 -6.36 -10.47 -31.71
C LYS A 78 -6.70 -10.89 -30.27
N ALA A 79 -5.71 -11.06 -29.40
CA ALA A 79 -5.88 -11.29 -27.96
C ALA A 79 -6.53 -10.11 -27.21
N GLN A 80 -6.65 -8.94 -27.86
CA GLN A 80 -7.29 -7.73 -27.33
C GLN A 80 -8.78 -7.90 -26.98
N LEU A 81 -9.50 -8.86 -27.58
CA LEU A 81 -10.95 -8.99 -27.46
C LEU A 81 -11.45 -9.51 -26.09
N ARG A 82 -10.56 -9.86 -25.14
CA ARG A 82 -10.95 -10.45 -23.85
C ARG A 82 -10.69 -9.58 -22.62
N SER A 83 -9.98 -8.44 -22.75
CA SER A 83 -9.71 -7.57 -21.61
C SER A 83 -10.65 -6.37 -21.62
N TRP A 84 -11.47 -6.23 -20.57
CA TRP A 84 -12.35 -5.08 -20.34
C TRP A 84 -11.58 -3.74 -20.19
N SER A 85 -10.27 -3.80 -19.94
CA SER A 85 -9.37 -2.64 -19.88
C SER A 85 -7.99 -3.01 -20.39
N CYS A 86 -7.44 -2.19 -21.29
CA CYS A 86 -6.15 -2.44 -21.95
C CYS A 86 -5.22 -1.23 -21.77
N ARG A 87 -3.91 -1.50 -21.65
CA ARG A 87 -2.87 -0.49 -21.60
C ARG A 87 -2.20 -0.33 -22.96
N TYR A 88 -2.19 0.87 -23.53
CA TYR A 88 -1.65 1.15 -24.86
C TYR A 88 -0.40 2.05 -24.78
N PRO A 89 0.70 1.71 -25.47
CA PRO A 89 1.89 2.53 -25.51
C PRO A 89 1.74 3.71 -26.48
N VAL A 90 2.21 4.89 -26.07
CA VAL A 90 2.38 6.08 -26.91
C VAL A 90 3.80 6.57 -26.82
N ARG A 91 4.46 6.68 -27.97
CA ARG A 91 5.82 7.19 -28.08
C ARG A 91 5.78 8.69 -28.38
N ILE A 92 6.20 9.49 -27.41
CA ILE A 92 6.24 10.95 -27.46
C ILE A 92 7.66 11.38 -27.79
N LYS A 93 7.87 11.96 -28.97
CA LYS A 93 9.10 12.66 -29.33
C LYS A 93 8.90 14.15 -29.10
N PHE A 94 9.55 14.72 -28.09
CA PHE A 94 9.31 16.12 -27.69
C PHE A 94 9.56 17.13 -28.82
N ARG A 95 10.54 16.85 -29.69
CA ARG A 95 10.85 17.70 -30.85
C ARG A 95 9.70 17.76 -31.87
N ASP A 96 8.91 16.70 -32.00
CA ASP A 96 7.79 16.65 -32.95
C ASP A 96 6.66 17.61 -32.53
N PHE A 97 6.59 17.96 -31.24
CA PHE A 97 5.66 18.94 -30.67
C PHE A 97 6.28 20.34 -30.52
N GLY A 98 7.50 20.56 -31.04
CA GLY A 98 8.20 21.83 -30.91
C GLY A 98 8.78 22.10 -29.51
N TRP A 99 8.82 21.10 -28.61
CA TRP A 99 9.37 21.25 -27.26
C TRP A 99 10.89 21.07 -27.26
N TYR A 100 11.58 22.00 -27.90
CA TYR A 100 13.04 21.99 -27.99
C TYR A 100 13.74 22.31 -26.67
N TRP A 101 13.03 22.95 -25.75
CA TRP A 101 13.50 23.30 -24.40
C TRP A 101 13.71 22.06 -23.52
N ILE A 102 13.15 20.89 -23.87
CA ILE A 102 13.47 19.61 -23.22
C ILE A 102 14.72 18.99 -23.86
N LEU A 103 15.80 18.92 -23.08
CA LEU A 103 17.09 18.39 -23.50
C LEU A 103 17.12 16.86 -23.43
N LYS A 104 16.61 16.30 -22.33
CA LYS A 104 16.54 14.85 -22.08
C LYS A 104 15.28 14.47 -21.27
N PRO A 105 14.70 13.28 -21.53
CA PRO A 105 14.98 12.38 -22.65
C PRO A 105 14.48 12.98 -23.98
N ARG A 106 14.93 12.46 -25.13
CA ARG A 106 14.44 12.92 -26.46
C ARG A 106 13.15 12.22 -26.87
N LEU A 107 12.92 11.03 -26.33
CA LEU A 107 11.80 10.15 -26.58
C LEU A 107 11.29 9.63 -25.23
N PHE A 108 9.99 9.68 -25.00
CA PHE A 108 9.34 9.14 -23.82
C PHE A 108 8.21 8.20 -24.24
N THR A 109 8.15 7.01 -23.66
CA THR A 109 7.02 6.10 -23.86
C THR A 109 6.06 6.28 -22.71
N ASN A 110 4.92 6.91 -22.99
CA ASN A 110 3.81 6.97 -22.05
C ASN A 110 2.85 5.80 -22.30
N TYR A 111 1.99 5.52 -21.33
CA TYR A 111 0.93 4.54 -21.49
C TYR A 111 -0.40 5.18 -21.14
N TYR A 112 -1.42 4.92 -21.95
CA TYR A 112 -2.79 5.29 -21.65
C TYR A 112 -3.66 4.04 -21.55
N CYS A 113 -4.75 4.17 -20.80
CA CYS A 113 -5.69 3.11 -20.55
C CYS A 113 -6.92 3.35 -21.44
N LEU A 114 -7.35 2.33 -22.18
CA LEU A 114 -8.54 2.38 -23.03
C LEU A 114 -9.43 1.18 -22.74
N ARG A 115 -10.75 1.42 -22.74
CA ARG A 115 -11.80 0.41 -22.54
C ARG A 115 -12.75 0.44 -23.72
N ASP A 116 -13.19 -0.74 -24.17
CA ASP A 116 -14.24 -0.86 -25.17
C ASP A 116 -15.58 -0.36 -24.62
N ALA A 117 -16.24 0.50 -25.40
CA ALA A 117 -17.33 1.38 -25.01
C ALA A 117 -18.69 0.67 -24.83
N ASN A 118 -18.71 -0.52 -24.24
CA ASN A 118 -19.93 -1.19 -23.86
C ASN A 118 -20.22 -0.87 -22.38
N THR A 119 -21.11 0.10 -22.18
CA THR A 119 -21.85 0.42 -20.94
C THR A 119 -21.04 0.82 -19.70
N ALA A 120 -20.75 2.11 -19.56
CA ALA A 120 -20.93 2.92 -18.34
C ALA A 120 -20.28 4.29 -18.56
N GLU A 121 -21.04 5.37 -18.40
CA GLU A 121 -20.50 6.73 -18.39
C GLU A 121 -19.49 6.87 -17.24
N CYS A 122 -18.25 7.22 -17.59
CA CYS A 122 -17.22 7.47 -16.61
C CYS A 122 -17.38 8.87 -16.01
N SER A 123 -18.12 8.96 -14.91
CA SER A 123 -18.14 10.19 -14.12
C SER A 123 -16.82 10.36 -13.36
N LEU A 124 -16.13 11.46 -13.63
CA LEU A 124 -14.82 11.85 -13.06
C LEU A 124 -14.79 11.89 -11.51
N LEU A 125 -15.97 11.87 -10.87
CA LEU A 125 -16.17 11.87 -9.42
C LEU A 125 -15.92 10.52 -8.74
N GLN A 126 -15.74 9.42 -9.48
CA GLN A 126 -15.60 8.07 -8.89
C GLN A 126 -14.19 7.75 -8.35
N GLY A 127 -13.25 8.69 -8.37
CA GLY A 127 -11.90 8.51 -7.80
C GLY A 127 -11.88 8.18 -6.30
N LEU A 128 -13.01 8.33 -5.59
CA LEU A 128 -13.08 8.23 -4.13
C LEU A 128 -13.93 7.06 -3.60
N GLN A 129 -14.62 6.28 -4.43
CA GLN A 129 -15.53 5.24 -3.93
C GLN A 129 -15.19 3.85 -4.48
N ASN A 130 -14.95 2.93 -3.55
CA ASN A 130 -14.87 1.47 -3.75
C ASN A 130 -16.24 0.87 -4.15
N SER A 131 -17.08 1.59 -4.89
CA SER A 131 -18.40 1.12 -5.30
C SER A 131 -18.36 0.55 -6.71
N THR A 132 -18.86 -0.67 -6.82
CA THR A 132 -19.02 -1.57 -7.96
C THR A 132 -19.90 -1.07 -9.13
N ILE A 133 -20.04 0.25 -9.32
CA ILE A 133 -20.86 0.84 -10.39
C ILE A 133 -19.93 1.51 -11.40
N GLY A 134 -19.71 0.85 -12.54
CA GLY A 134 -18.96 1.38 -13.70
C GLY A 134 -17.44 1.45 -13.49
N GLN A 135 -16.72 0.36 -13.74
CA GLN A 135 -15.25 0.38 -13.68
C GLN A 135 -14.65 1.19 -14.84
N CYS A 136 -14.34 2.45 -14.55
CA CYS A 136 -13.55 3.29 -15.44
C CYS A 136 -12.13 2.76 -15.59
N CYS A 137 -11.60 2.90 -16.81
CA CYS A 137 -10.22 2.56 -17.12
C CYS A 137 -9.31 3.68 -16.59
N VAL A 138 -8.81 3.54 -15.37
CA VAL A 138 -7.95 4.53 -14.72
C VAL A 138 -6.57 3.96 -14.40
N PRO A 139 -5.48 4.73 -14.55
CA PRO A 139 -4.15 4.30 -14.13
C PRO A 139 -4.13 4.01 -12.62
N ARG A 140 -3.79 2.78 -12.23
CA ARG A 140 -3.65 2.37 -10.82
C ARG A 140 -2.22 2.44 -10.31
N LYS A 141 -1.24 2.42 -11.23
CA LYS A 141 0.19 2.44 -10.95
C LYS A 141 0.85 3.38 -11.94
N THR A 142 1.49 4.42 -11.43
CA THR A 142 2.23 5.41 -12.21
C THR A 142 3.70 5.40 -11.80
N SER A 143 4.56 5.88 -12.71
CA SER A 143 5.99 6.03 -12.48
C SER A 143 6.39 7.46 -12.81
N ASN A 144 7.31 8.01 -12.04
CA ASN A 144 7.80 9.36 -12.29
C ASN A 144 8.71 9.40 -13.53
N ILE A 145 8.67 10.53 -14.25
CA ILE A 145 9.62 10.86 -15.32
C ILE A 145 10.58 11.93 -14.83
N THR A 146 11.87 11.75 -15.08
CA THR A 146 12.90 12.79 -14.87
C THR A 146 13.19 13.48 -16.19
N VAL A 147 13.15 14.82 -16.19
CA VAL A 147 13.33 15.64 -17.40
C VAL A 147 14.40 16.69 -17.14
N MET A 148 15.35 16.82 -18.06
CA MET A 148 16.29 17.92 -18.12
C MET A 148 15.79 18.93 -19.15
N TYR A 149 15.60 20.17 -18.73
CA TYR A 149 15.04 21.22 -19.56
C TYR A 149 15.74 22.55 -19.34
N VAL A 150 15.54 23.48 -20.27
CA VAL A 150 16.02 24.87 -20.19
C VAL A 150 14.84 25.74 -19.77
N ASP A 151 15.01 26.50 -18.70
CA ASP A 151 14.04 27.51 -18.25
C ASP A 151 14.46 28.91 -18.77
N SER A 152 13.61 29.90 -18.55
CA SER A 152 13.82 31.33 -18.78
C SER A 152 15.13 31.88 -18.17
N SER A 153 15.64 31.26 -17.10
CA SER A 153 16.93 31.59 -16.46
C SER A 153 18.14 30.91 -17.09
N GLY A 154 17.97 30.06 -18.10
CA GLY A 154 19.02 29.19 -18.65
C GLY A 154 18.90 27.74 -18.17
N ILE A 155 20.01 27.00 -18.24
CA ILE A 155 20.09 25.61 -17.72
C ILE A 155 20.14 25.64 -16.19
#